data_AF-A0A1F3LD74-F1
#
_entry.id   AF-A0A1F3LD74-F1
#
_cell.length_a   1.000
_cell.length_b   1.000
_cell.length_c   1.000
_cell.angle_alpha   90.00
_cell.angle_beta   90.00
_cell.angle_gamma   90.00
#
_symmetry.space_group_name_H-M   'P 1'
#
loop_
_entity.id
_entity.type
_entity.pdbx_description
1 polymer ?
#
loop_
_entity_poly.entity_id
_entity_poly.type
_entity_poly.pdbx_seq_one_letter_code
_entity_poly.pdbx_strand_id
1 'polypeptide(L)'
;MSIELSANDIVPEEYQMRLMAWRDEFTRGYFEIGDIANEIVLINVQRGMQVDQNSIYAAVGKFCGKSGRTVRDYAEVAAFFPVTVRDEYDVLPFSHFRFAKSCGLRFREVLDSSLDNPSMSVEALEISFGRRPDSYGAAGVILAINPMESPWPPPPSNTADNPKITLIPQIHEVYALANLISQTERILSWDIKKDIRAELLSSLEGLKHVLVCLSAGGELPADILVAADVLASN
;
A
#
# COMPACT_ATOMS: atom_id res chain seq x y z
N MET A 1 -10.96 -8.93 33.76
CA MET A 1 -9.72 -9.69 33.51
C MET A 1 -9.44 -9.61 32.03
N SER A 2 -8.33 -8.98 31.65
CA SER A 2 -7.87 -8.94 30.26
C SER A 2 -7.16 -10.27 30.00
N ILE A 3 -7.59 -11.03 29.00
CA ILE A 3 -6.86 -12.23 28.57
C ILE A 3 -5.59 -11.74 27.87
N GLU A 4 -4.42 -12.02 28.44
CA GLU A 4 -3.15 -11.76 27.77
C GLU A 4 -2.99 -12.75 26.62
N LEU A 5 -3.13 -12.27 25.38
CA LEU A 5 -2.89 -13.08 24.18
C LEU A 5 -1.40 -13.32 24.01
N SER A 6 -1.00 -14.57 23.81
CA SER A 6 0.37 -14.92 23.48
C SER A 6 0.67 -14.61 22.01
N ALA A 7 1.95 -14.55 21.66
CA ALA A 7 2.35 -14.35 20.25
C ALA A 7 1.89 -15.51 19.35
N ASN A 8 1.80 -16.72 19.90
CA ASN A 8 1.32 -17.90 19.20
C ASN A 8 -0.18 -17.84 18.91
N ASP A 9 -0.95 -17.11 19.74
CA ASP A 9 -2.39 -16.91 19.52
C ASP A 9 -2.65 -15.86 18.42
N ILE A 10 -1.73 -14.91 18.25
CA ILE A 10 -1.85 -13.80 17.29
C ILE A 10 -1.40 -14.22 15.88
N VAL A 11 -0.35 -15.04 15.78
CA VAL A 11 0.28 -15.43 14.51
C VAL A 11 -0.06 -16.89 14.18
N PRO A 12 -0.79 -17.18 13.09
CA PRO A 12 -1.10 -18.55 12.70
C PRO A 12 0.15 -19.40 12.46
N GLU A 13 0.08 -20.69 12.78
CA GLU A 13 1.21 -21.62 12.72
C GLU A 13 1.90 -21.66 11.35
N GLU A 14 1.14 -21.57 10.26
CA GLU A 14 1.71 -21.51 8.90
C GLU A 14 2.68 -20.34 8.69
N TYR A 15 2.41 -19.18 9.30
CA TYR A 15 3.28 -18.01 9.22
C TYR A 15 4.43 -18.07 10.20
N GLN A 16 4.27 -18.76 11.34
CA GLN A 16 5.36 -18.91 12.32
C GLN A 16 6.57 -19.58 11.68
N MET A 17 6.37 -20.70 10.97
CA MET A 17 7.46 -21.42 10.30
C MET A 17 8.14 -20.56 9.22
N ARG A 18 7.34 -19.85 8.40
CA ARG A 18 7.87 -18.93 7.36
C ARG A 18 8.69 -17.80 7.97
N LEU A 19 8.19 -17.17 9.04
CA LEU A 19 8.89 -16.09 9.73
C LEU A 19 10.18 -16.57 10.40
N MET A 20 10.19 -17.78 10.95
CA MET A 20 11.39 -18.39 11.51
C MET A 20 12.44 -18.68 10.44
N ALA A 21 12.05 -19.11 9.22
CA ALA A 21 13.00 -19.30 8.13
C ALA A 21 13.73 -18.00 7.76
N TRP A 22 13.02 -16.87 7.74
CA TRP A 22 13.62 -15.56 7.47
C TRP A 22 14.53 -15.03 8.59
N ARG A 23 14.43 -15.60 9.79
CA ARG A 23 15.35 -15.27 10.89
C ARG A 23 16.79 -15.60 10.52
N ASP A 24 17.01 -16.62 9.70
CA ASP A 24 18.36 -17.02 9.31
C ASP A 24 18.82 -16.32 8.01
N GLU A 25 17.89 -15.75 7.23
CA GLU A 25 18.13 -15.10 5.93
C GLU A 25 17.79 -13.59 5.94
N PHE A 26 18.54 -12.82 6.74
CA PHE A 26 18.18 -11.43 7.06
C PHE A 26 18.19 -10.42 5.91
N THR A 27 18.82 -10.70 4.77
CA THR A 27 19.01 -9.70 3.70
C THR A 27 17.96 -9.75 2.61
N ARG A 28 17.14 -10.80 2.54
CA ARG A 28 16.18 -11.00 1.44
C ARG A 28 14.71 -11.01 1.89
N GLY A 29 14.44 -11.29 3.17
CA GLY A 29 13.08 -11.44 3.67
C GLY A 29 12.31 -10.15 4.00
N TYR A 30 12.82 -8.95 3.69
CA TYR A 30 12.20 -7.70 4.18
C TYR A 30 10.77 -7.51 3.71
N PHE A 31 10.53 -7.63 2.40
CA PHE A 31 9.21 -7.49 1.81
C PHE A 31 8.26 -8.59 2.26
N GLU A 32 8.74 -9.83 2.25
CA GLU A 32 7.96 -11.01 2.66
C GLU A 32 7.51 -10.91 4.13
N ILE A 33 8.39 -10.49 5.04
CA ILE A 33 8.01 -10.23 6.44
C ILE A 33 6.95 -9.13 6.52
N GLY A 34 7.08 -8.08 5.71
CA GLY A 34 6.10 -6.99 5.62
C GLY A 34 4.74 -7.46 5.12
N ASP A 35 4.69 -8.26 4.06
CA ASP A 35 3.47 -8.82 3.51
C ASP A 35 2.77 -9.75 4.50
N ILE A 36 3.53 -10.66 5.13
CA ILE A 36 3.01 -11.55 6.18
C ILE A 36 2.43 -10.73 7.33
N ALA A 37 3.10 -9.65 7.76
CA ALA A 37 2.58 -8.79 8.82
C ALA A 37 1.25 -8.13 8.42
N ASN A 38 1.15 -7.61 7.19
CA ASN A 38 -0.09 -7.03 6.67
C ASN A 38 -1.22 -8.06 6.57
N GLU A 39 -0.89 -9.29 6.14
CA GLU A 39 -1.85 -10.38 6.03
C GLU A 39 -2.38 -10.82 7.41
N ILE A 40 -1.51 -10.92 8.42
CA ILE A 40 -1.91 -11.26 9.79
C ILE A 40 -2.83 -10.18 10.38
N VAL A 41 -2.59 -8.90 10.07
CA VAL A 41 -3.50 -7.80 10.46
C VAL A 41 -4.90 -8.04 9.87
N LEU A 42 -5.00 -8.37 8.57
CA LEU A 42 -6.27 -8.66 7.93
C LEU A 42 -6.96 -9.89 8.53
N ILE A 43 -6.22 -10.98 8.77
CA ILE A 43 -6.74 -12.21 9.37
C ILE A 43 -7.32 -11.94 10.78
N ASN A 44 -6.62 -11.16 11.61
CA ASN A 44 -7.09 -10.85 12.96
C ASN A 44 -8.38 -10.01 12.92
N VAL A 45 -8.47 -9.04 12.00
CA VAL A 45 -9.69 -8.26 11.78
C VAL A 45 -10.85 -9.15 11.33
N GLN A 46 -10.62 -10.05 10.36
CA GLN A 46 -11.63 -10.99 9.86
C GLN A 46 -12.11 -11.96 10.94
N ARG A 47 -11.23 -12.35 11.87
CA ARG A 47 -11.57 -13.19 13.03
C ARG A 47 -12.28 -12.42 14.15
N GLY A 48 -12.46 -11.10 14.01
CA GLY A 48 -13.04 -10.24 15.04
C GLY A 48 -12.14 -10.11 16.29
N MET A 49 -10.85 -10.41 16.17
CA MET A 49 -9.90 -10.27 17.26
C MET A 49 -9.55 -8.80 17.45
N GLN A 50 -9.81 -8.26 18.64
CA GLN A 50 -9.46 -6.87 18.98
C GLN A 50 -8.00 -6.76 19.44
N VAL A 51 -7.07 -7.03 18.53
CA VAL A 51 -5.62 -6.93 18.77
C VAL A 51 -5.09 -5.65 18.14
N ASP A 52 -4.39 -4.82 18.93
CA ASP A 52 -3.71 -3.63 18.42
C ASP A 52 -2.61 -4.01 17.41
N GLN A 53 -2.48 -3.23 16.34
CA GLN A 53 -1.48 -3.51 15.28
C GLN A 53 -0.06 -3.58 15.84
N ASN A 54 0.26 -2.82 16.90
CA ASN A 54 1.60 -2.84 17.46
C ASN A 54 1.89 -4.16 18.17
N SER A 55 0.89 -4.76 18.79
CA SER A 55 0.96 -6.11 19.37
C SER A 55 1.15 -7.16 18.27
N ILE A 56 0.49 -7.00 17.11
CA ILE A 56 0.69 -7.87 15.95
C ILE A 56 2.14 -7.76 15.44
N TYR A 57 2.63 -6.56 15.18
CA TYR A 57 4.02 -6.38 14.72
C TYR A 57 5.04 -6.88 15.74
N ALA A 58 4.78 -6.71 17.03
CA ALA A 58 5.63 -7.26 18.09
C ALA A 58 5.59 -8.79 18.11
N ALA A 59 4.44 -9.42 17.90
CA ALA A 59 4.29 -10.87 17.80
C ALA A 59 5.05 -11.43 16.59
N VAL A 60 4.87 -10.84 15.40
CA VAL A 60 5.63 -11.19 14.19
C VAL A 60 7.14 -11.06 14.41
N GLY A 61 7.55 -9.96 15.04
CA GLY A 61 8.96 -9.69 15.36
C GLY A 61 9.60 -10.76 16.25
N LYS A 62 8.85 -11.38 17.16
CA LYS A 62 9.36 -12.49 17.99
C LYS A 62 9.76 -13.71 17.16
N PHE A 63 9.03 -14.01 16.08
CA PHE A 63 9.31 -15.17 15.24
C PHE A 63 10.49 -14.94 14.28
N CYS A 64 10.60 -13.74 13.68
CA CYS A 64 11.68 -13.41 12.74
C CYS A 64 12.91 -12.74 13.38
N GLY A 65 12.94 -12.57 14.71
CA GLY A 65 14.06 -11.98 15.44
C GLY A 65 14.23 -10.48 15.22
N LYS A 66 13.13 -9.75 14.99
CA LYS A 66 13.13 -8.28 14.77
C LYS A 66 12.29 -7.56 15.82
N SER A 67 12.54 -6.26 16.00
CA SER A 67 11.67 -5.43 16.83
C SER A 67 10.32 -5.18 16.15
N GLY A 68 9.24 -5.02 16.92
CA GLY A 68 7.93 -4.67 16.34
C GLY A 68 7.96 -3.37 15.54
N ARG A 69 8.81 -2.40 15.92
CA ARG A 69 9.03 -1.16 15.16
C ARG A 69 9.64 -1.44 13.77
N THR A 70 10.59 -2.37 13.69
CA THR A 70 11.22 -2.78 12.43
C THR A 70 10.21 -3.52 11.54
N VAL A 71 9.41 -4.42 12.11
CA VAL A 71 8.35 -5.12 11.36
C VAL A 71 7.33 -4.13 10.81
N ARG A 72 6.94 -3.10 11.60
CA ARG A 72 6.07 -2.04 11.10
C ARG A 72 6.67 -1.32 9.89
N ASP A 73 7.96 -0.95 9.94
CA ASP A 73 8.66 -0.33 8.82
C ASP A 73 8.61 -1.22 7.56
N TYR A 74 8.83 -2.53 7.72
CA TYR A 74 8.71 -3.50 6.63
C TYR A 74 7.29 -3.57 6.07
N ALA A 75 6.28 -3.68 6.94
CA ALA A 75 4.88 -3.75 6.58
C ALA A 75 4.42 -2.50 5.81
N GLU A 76 4.82 -1.31 6.25
CA GLU A 76 4.44 -0.07 5.57
C GLU A 76 5.14 0.11 4.22
N VAL A 77 6.40 -0.32 4.07
CA VAL A 77 7.11 -0.28 2.78
C VAL A 77 6.51 -1.31 1.82
N ALA A 78 6.25 -2.52 2.30
CA ALA A 78 5.58 -3.55 1.52
C ALA A 78 4.18 -3.10 1.07
N ALA A 79 3.38 -2.49 1.95
CA ALA A 79 2.06 -1.97 1.58
C ALA A 79 2.12 -0.86 0.52
N PHE A 80 3.20 -0.07 0.49
CA PHE A 80 3.36 1.03 -0.48
C PHE A 80 3.77 0.54 -1.87
N PHE A 81 4.67 -0.44 -1.96
CA PHE A 81 5.17 -0.95 -3.23
C PHE A 81 4.47 -2.27 -3.59
N PRO A 82 3.69 -2.34 -4.68
CA PRO A 82 3.12 -3.61 -5.14
C PRO A 82 4.21 -4.57 -5.62
N VAL A 83 3.91 -5.88 -5.66
CA VAL A 83 4.86 -6.93 -6.09
C VAL A 83 5.47 -6.61 -7.46
N THR A 84 4.68 -6.11 -8.40
CA THR A 84 5.16 -5.72 -9.74
C THR A 84 6.25 -4.67 -9.72
N VAL A 85 6.17 -3.67 -8.83
CA VAL A 85 7.21 -2.65 -8.66
C VAL A 85 8.42 -3.25 -7.95
N ARG A 86 8.21 -4.14 -6.98
CA ARG A 86 9.35 -4.79 -6.30
C ARG A 86 10.15 -5.66 -7.27
N ASP A 87 9.47 -6.36 -8.17
CA ASP A 87 10.10 -7.19 -9.21
C ASP A 87 10.83 -6.32 -10.25
N GLU A 88 10.29 -5.14 -10.60
CA GLU A 88 10.93 -4.18 -11.51
C GLU A 88 12.27 -3.65 -10.97
N TYR A 89 12.40 -3.54 -9.65
CA TYR A 89 13.57 -2.99 -8.96
C TYR A 89 14.22 -4.00 -7.99
N ASP A 90 14.14 -5.30 -8.29
CA ASP A 90 14.55 -6.40 -7.39
C ASP A 90 16.04 -6.38 -7.00
N VAL A 91 16.88 -5.79 -7.84
CA VAL A 91 18.32 -5.61 -7.58
C VAL A 91 18.63 -4.53 -6.53
N LEU A 92 17.66 -3.65 -6.23
CA LEU A 92 17.88 -2.54 -5.30
C LEU A 92 17.76 -3.00 -3.84
N PRO A 93 18.60 -2.46 -2.94
CA PRO A 93 18.48 -2.78 -1.52
C PRO A 93 17.21 -2.15 -0.93
N PHE A 94 16.64 -2.80 0.08
CA PHE A 94 15.41 -2.37 0.75
C PHE A 94 15.46 -0.92 1.28
N SER A 95 16.65 -0.43 1.64
CA SER A 95 16.86 0.94 2.11
C SER A 95 16.49 1.99 1.04
N HIS A 96 16.63 1.67 -0.25
CA HIS A 96 16.26 2.57 -1.35
C HIS A 96 14.74 2.66 -1.48
N PHE A 97 14.03 1.53 -1.39
CA PHE A 97 12.57 1.52 -1.33
C PHE A 97 12.04 2.32 -0.15
N ARG A 98 12.63 2.13 1.04
CA ARG A 98 12.26 2.90 2.23
C ARG A 98 12.43 4.41 2.00
N PHE A 99 13.51 4.84 1.36
CA PHE A 99 13.71 6.25 1.01
C PHE A 99 12.71 6.72 -0.05
N ALA A 100 12.54 5.97 -1.14
CA ALA A 100 11.58 6.27 -2.21
C ALA A 100 10.15 6.45 -1.68
N LYS A 101 9.71 5.63 -0.72
CA LYS A 101 8.40 5.80 -0.04
C LYS A 101 8.30 7.18 0.61
N SER A 102 9.37 7.69 1.23
CA SER A 102 9.37 9.02 1.85
C SER A 102 9.24 10.17 0.83
N CYS A 103 9.51 9.91 -0.45
CA CYS A 103 9.34 10.85 -1.55
C CYS A 103 7.93 10.83 -2.16
N GLY A 104 7.03 9.95 -1.69
CA GLY A 104 5.63 9.88 -2.12
C GLY A 104 5.48 9.61 -3.61
N LEU A 105 4.77 10.48 -4.33
CA LEU A 105 4.50 10.32 -5.78
C LEU A 105 5.77 10.29 -6.66
N ARG A 106 6.91 10.78 -6.14
CA ARG A 106 8.19 10.76 -6.85
C ARG A 106 9.01 9.49 -6.60
N PHE A 107 8.43 8.46 -5.98
CA PHE A 107 9.16 7.23 -5.66
C PHE A 107 9.83 6.62 -6.89
N ARG A 108 9.18 6.70 -8.07
CA ARG A 108 9.70 6.09 -9.30
C ARG A 108 10.96 6.77 -9.79
N GLU A 109 11.01 8.10 -9.80
CA GLU A 109 12.23 8.87 -10.13
C GLU A 109 13.41 8.47 -9.24
N VAL A 110 13.14 8.21 -7.95
CA VAL A 110 14.17 7.80 -6.98
C VAL A 110 14.65 6.37 -7.24
N LEU A 111 13.74 5.44 -7.55
CA LEU A 111 14.08 4.05 -7.86
C LEU A 111 14.81 3.95 -9.21
N ASP A 112 14.38 4.68 -10.23
CA ASP A 112 15.06 4.75 -11.54
C ASP A 112 16.48 5.30 -11.38
N SER A 113 16.65 6.42 -10.66
CA SER A 113 17.97 6.97 -10.38
C SER A 113 18.86 6.03 -9.57
N SER A 114 18.27 5.21 -8.69
CA SER A 114 18.98 4.18 -7.94
C SER A 114 19.42 3.02 -8.82
N LEU A 115 18.59 2.64 -9.80
CA LEU A 115 18.87 1.57 -10.75
C LEU A 115 20.00 1.97 -11.70
N ASP A 116 20.00 3.23 -12.15
CA ASP A 116 21.08 3.80 -12.95
C ASP A 116 22.40 3.92 -12.16
N ASN A 117 22.33 4.01 -10.83
CA ASN A 117 23.49 4.16 -9.94
C ASN A 117 23.42 3.22 -8.72
N PRO A 118 23.58 1.89 -8.90
CA PRO A 118 23.35 0.92 -7.82
C PRO A 118 24.28 1.08 -6.61
N SER A 119 25.43 1.74 -6.79
CA SER A 119 26.38 2.04 -5.71
C SER A 119 26.05 3.31 -4.92
N MET A 120 25.00 4.04 -5.31
CA MET A 120 24.60 5.27 -4.65
C MET A 120 24.06 4.95 -3.26
N SER A 121 24.56 5.64 -2.23
CA SER A 121 24.05 5.47 -0.88
C SER A 121 22.74 6.23 -0.69
N VAL A 122 21.99 5.88 0.36
CA VAL A 122 20.74 6.59 0.71
C VAL A 122 21.00 8.07 1.00
N GLU A 123 22.15 8.41 1.60
CA GLU A 123 22.53 9.80 1.85
C GLU A 123 22.73 10.59 0.55
N ALA A 124 23.30 9.97 -0.49
CA ALA A 124 23.43 10.61 -1.80
C ALA A 124 22.08 10.79 -2.50
N LEU A 125 21.16 9.83 -2.34
CA LEU A 125 19.77 9.98 -2.79
C LEU A 125 19.06 11.12 -2.03
N GLU A 126 19.26 11.23 -0.72
CA GLU A 126 18.72 12.31 0.10
C GLU A 126 19.20 13.69 -0.34
N ILE A 127 20.48 13.81 -0.71
CA ILE A 127 21.04 15.05 -1.26
C ILE A 127 20.43 15.37 -2.62
N SER A 128 20.24 14.36 -3.48
CA SER A 128 19.78 14.54 -4.86
C SER A 128 18.29 14.86 -4.96
N PHE A 129 17.47 14.19 -4.16
CA PHE A 129 16.00 14.33 -4.23
C PHE A 129 15.42 15.26 -3.17
N GLY A 130 16.22 15.56 -2.12
CA GLY A 130 15.79 16.27 -0.93
C GLY A 130 14.83 15.44 -0.09
N ARG A 131 15.00 15.43 1.24
CA ARG A 131 13.86 15.12 2.10
C ARG A 131 12.93 16.32 2.03
N ARG A 132 11.72 16.16 1.48
CA ARG A 132 10.70 17.18 1.69
C ARG A 132 10.51 17.31 3.20
N PRO A 133 10.66 18.51 3.79
CA PRO A 133 10.31 18.69 5.18
C PRO A 133 8.84 18.32 5.33
N ASP A 134 8.59 17.48 6.32
CA ASP A 134 7.40 16.71 6.64
C ASP A 134 6.10 17.54 6.73
N SER A 135 5.66 18.15 5.63
CA SER A 135 4.34 18.78 5.52
C SER A 135 3.20 17.73 5.49
N TYR A 136 3.54 16.44 5.57
CA TYR A 136 2.61 15.33 5.79
C TYR A 136 2.59 14.82 7.24
N GLY A 137 3.16 15.56 8.19
CA GLY A 137 3.02 15.29 9.62
C GLY A 137 1.66 15.76 10.18
N ALA A 138 0.54 15.14 9.78
CA ALA A 138 -0.73 15.16 10.55
C ALA A 138 -1.88 14.32 9.95
N ALA A 139 -1.85 13.96 8.66
CA ALA A 139 -2.95 13.21 8.05
C ALA A 139 -2.39 12.10 7.17
N GLY A 140 -2.58 10.86 7.61
CA GLY A 140 -2.35 9.66 6.81
C GLY A 140 -3.31 9.62 5.64
N VAL A 141 -2.98 10.36 4.58
CA VAL A 141 -3.68 10.39 3.31
C VAL A 141 -2.70 9.86 2.28
N ILE A 142 -2.71 8.54 2.10
CA ILE A 142 -2.22 7.93 0.86
C ILE A 142 -3.29 8.25 -0.20
N LEU A 143 -3.21 9.44 -0.80
CA LEU A 143 -3.87 9.73 -2.07
C LEU A 143 -3.01 9.09 -3.16
N ALA A 144 -3.23 7.80 -3.41
CA ALA A 144 -2.86 7.17 -4.67
C ALA A 144 -4.07 7.28 -5.60
N ILE A 145 -4.35 8.51 -6.07
CA ILE A 145 -5.27 8.75 -7.18
C ILE A 145 -4.70 9.90 -8.00
N ASN A 146 -4.11 9.59 -9.15
CA ASN A 146 -4.50 10.26 -10.38
C ASN A 146 -4.13 9.43 -11.62
N PRO A 147 -5.10 9.09 -12.49
CA PRO A 147 -4.85 8.79 -13.88
C PRO A 147 -4.76 10.14 -14.62
N MET A 148 -3.56 10.59 -14.96
CA MET A 148 -3.43 11.72 -15.88
C MET A 148 -2.22 11.51 -16.79
N GLU A 149 -2.53 11.42 -18.07
CA GLU A 149 -1.65 11.21 -19.20
C GLU A 149 -0.43 12.16 -19.15
N SER A 150 0.76 11.58 -19.16
CA SER A 150 1.99 12.32 -19.52
C SER A 150 2.36 11.95 -20.95
N PRO A 151 2.55 12.92 -21.87
CA PRO A 151 2.73 12.63 -23.28
C PRO A 151 4.22 12.54 -23.65
N TRP A 152 4.93 11.46 -23.34
CA TRP A 152 6.29 11.22 -23.85
C TRP A 152 6.69 9.72 -23.85
N PRO A 153 7.54 9.31 -24.79
CA PRO A 153 7.21 8.40 -25.88
C PRO A 153 7.17 6.90 -25.48
N PRO A 154 6.45 6.05 -26.24
CA PRO A 154 6.42 4.61 -25.97
C PRO A 154 7.77 3.95 -26.26
N PRO A 155 8.17 2.92 -25.49
CA PRO A 155 9.35 2.10 -25.78
C PRO A 155 9.16 1.35 -27.12
N PRO A 156 10.27 1.03 -27.83
CA PRO A 156 10.18 0.35 -29.12
C PRO A 156 9.53 -1.03 -28.98
N SER A 157 8.41 -1.21 -29.68
CA SER A 157 7.67 -2.46 -29.75
C SER A 157 8.41 -3.49 -30.61
N ASN A 158 8.90 -4.56 -29.98
CA ASN A 158 9.22 -5.79 -30.70
C ASN A 158 9.21 -7.00 -29.75
N THR A 159 8.08 -7.72 -29.69
CA THR A 159 7.98 -9.16 -30.00
C THR A 159 6.57 -9.66 -29.68
N ALA A 160 6.08 -10.50 -30.59
CA ALA A 160 4.74 -11.06 -30.67
C ALA A 160 4.49 -12.19 -29.65
N ASP A 161 3.19 -12.43 -29.44
CA ASP A 161 2.54 -13.64 -28.94
C ASP A 161 2.82 -14.07 -27.49
N ASN A 162 2.02 -13.50 -26.57
CA ASN A 162 1.60 -14.21 -25.37
C ASN A 162 0.24 -13.64 -24.90
N PRO A 163 -0.87 -14.41 -24.86
CA PRO A 163 -2.11 -13.93 -24.27
C PRO A 163 -1.95 -13.98 -22.74
N LYS A 164 -1.29 -12.97 -22.17
CA LYS A 164 -1.23 -12.80 -20.72
C LYS A 164 -2.55 -12.22 -20.24
N ILE A 165 -3.23 -12.99 -19.39
CA ILE A 165 -4.44 -12.61 -18.66
C ILE A 165 -4.16 -11.31 -17.88
N THR A 166 -4.66 -10.19 -18.38
CA THR A 166 -4.69 -8.89 -17.71
C THR A 166 -5.93 -8.84 -16.82
N LEU A 167 -5.81 -9.26 -15.56
CA LEU A 167 -6.86 -9.11 -14.54
C LEU A 167 -6.33 -8.61 -13.19
N ILE A 168 -5.07 -8.18 -13.15
CA ILE A 168 -4.38 -7.72 -11.93
C ILE A 168 -4.52 -6.20 -11.64
N PRO A 169 -4.81 -5.28 -12.61
CA PRO A 169 -5.01 -3.86 -12.30
C PRO A 169 -6.17 -3.58 -11.33
N GLN A 170 -7.22 -4.41 -11.36
CA GLN A 170 -8.45 -4.18 -10.58
C GLN A 170 -8.24 -4.29 -9.06
N ILE A 171 -7.30 -5.12 -8.60
CA ILE A 171 -7.10 -5.35 -7.16
C ILE A 171 -6.58 -4.08 -6.48
N HIS A 172 -5.61 -3.39 -7.10
CA HIS A 172 -5.05 -2.15 -6.53
C HIS A 172 -6.07 -1.02 -6.49
N GLU A 173 -6.89 -0.89 -7.52
CA GLU A 173 -7.98 0.11 -7.58
C GLU A 173 -9.03 -0.14 -6.50
N VAL A 174 -9.42 -1.41 -6.30
CA VAL A 174 -10.35 -1.83 -5.24
C VAL A 174 -9.78 -1.50 -3.85
N TYR A 175 -8.49 -1.76 -3.61
CA TYR A 175 -7.85 -1.40 -2.33
C TYR A 175 -7.76 0.11 -2.11
N ALA A 176 -7.39 0.88 -3.14
CA ALA A 176 -7.33 2.33 -3.07
C ALA A 176 -8.71 2.94 -2.77
N LEU A 177 -9.75 2.46 -3.45
CA LEU A 177 -11.14 2.88 -3.23
C LEU A 177 -11.63 2.51 -1.82
N ALA A 178 -11.34 1.29 -1.34
CA ALA A 178 -11.72 0.87 0.00
C ALA A 178 -11.05 1.75 1.08
N ASN A 179 -9.79 2.12 0.89
CA ASN A 179 -9.08 3.02 1.80
C ASN A 179 -9.68 4.44 1.77
N LEU A 180 -9.99 4.97 0.59
CA LEU A 180 -10.64 6.27 0.44
C LEU A 180 -11.99 6.30 1.17
N ILE A 181 -12.83 5.27 0.97
CA ILE A 181 -14.13 5.12 1.65
C ILE A 181 -13.95 5.17 3.18
N SER A 182 -13.01 4.40 3.73
CA SER A 182 -12.76 4.37 5.17
C SER A 182 -12.30 5.72 5.72
N GLN A 183 -11.44 6.44 4.98
CA GLN A 183 -11.01 7.79 5.37
C GLN A 183 -12.17 8.79 5.37
N THR A 184 -13.02 8.75 4.35
CA THR A 184 -14.21 9.62 4.28
C THR A 184 -15.18 9.34 5.42
N GLU A 185 -15.42 8.07 5.79
CA GLU A 185 -16.23 7.71 6.96
C GLU A 185 -15.67 8.29 8.27
N ARG A 186 -14.34 8.31 8.41
CA ARG A 186 -13.68 8.92 9.57
C ARG A 186 -13.85 10.44 9.59
N ILE A 187 -13.80 11.12 8.44
CA ILE A 187 -14.05 12.57 8.35
C ILE A 187 -15.51 12.89 8.68
N LEU A 188 -16.45 12.04 8.24
CA LEU A 188 -17.87 12.20 8.53
C LEU A 188 -18.20 12.11 10.03
N SER A 189 -17.33 11.46 10.83
CA SER A 189 -17.47 11.41 12.28
C SER A 189 -17.10 12.73 12.97
N TRP A 190 -16.50 13.70 12.25
CA TRP A 190 -16.15 15.01 12.80
C TRP A 190 -17.35 15.96 12.80
N ASP A 191 -17.23 17.04 13.57
CA ASP A 191 -18.22 18.13 13.58
C ASP A 191 -18.02 19.02 12.35
N ILE A 192 -18.66 18.62 11.25
CA ILE A 192 -18.64 19.31 9.96
C ILE A 192 -20.01 19.93 9.65
N LYS A 193 -20.03 21.01 8.87
CA LYS A 193 -21.28 21.66 8.44
C LYS A 193 -22.20 20.65 7.75
N LYS A 194 -23.50 20.76 8.02
CA LYS A 194 -24.54 19.83 7.55
C LYS A 194 -24.53 19.66 6.03
N ASP A 195 -24.31 20.73 5.29
CA ASP A 195 -24.34 20.70 3.81
C ASP A 195 -23.14 19.93 3.25
N ILE A 196 -21.93 20.16 3.81
CA ILE A 196 -20.71 19.42 3.44
C ILE A 196 -20.85 17.94 3.80
N ARG A 197 -21.47 17.64 4.96
CA ARG A 197 -21.74 16.26 5.37
C ARG A 197 -22.65 15.53 4.38
N ALA A 198 -23.69 16.20 3.88
CA ALA A 198 -24.64 15.62 2.92
C ALA A 198 -23.95 15.30 1.59
N GLU A 199 -23.12 16.21 1.09
CA GLU A 199 -22.35 16.01 -0.15
C GLU A 199 -21.34 14.86 -0.02
N LEU A 200 -20.59 14.81 1.09
CA LEU A 200 -19.64 13.73 1.35
C LEU A 200 -20.32 12.36 1.49
N LEU A 201 -21.50 12.28 2.12
CA LEU A 201 -22.28 11.05 2.20
C LEU A 201 -22.72 10.57 0.82
N SER A 202 -23.20 11.47 -0.04
CA SER A 202 -23.60 11.15 -1.41
C SER A 202 -22.41 10.62 -2.23
N SER A 203 -21.25 11.27 -2.14
CA SER A 203 -20.03 10.81 -2.83
C SER A 203 -19.55 9.46 -2.29
N LEU A 204 -19.66 9.24 -0.97
CA LEU A 204 -19.29 7.98 -0.34
C LEU A 204 -20.17 6.81 -0.81
N GLU A 205 -21.48 7.02 -0.96
CA GLU A 205 -22.41 6.02 -1.51
C GLU A 205 -22.04 5.67 -2.95
N GLY A 206 -21.71 6.67 -3.78
CA GLY A 206 -21.22 6.46 -5.14
C GLY A 206 -19.94 5.60 -5.18
N LEU A 207 -18.95 5.94 -4.35
CA LEU A 207 -17.69 5.18 -4.25
C LEU A 207 -17.91 3.74 -3.78
N LYS A 208 -18.80 3.52 -2.81
CA LYS A 208 -19.19 2.17 -2.36
C LYS A 208 -19.83 1.37 -3.49
N HIS A 209 -20.65 2.00 -4.32
CA HIS A 209 -21.26 1.35 -5.47
C HIS A 209 -20.20 0.94 -6.51
N VAL A 210 -19.26 1.83 -6.84
CA VAL A 210 -18.11 1.53 -7.71
C VAL A 210 -17.32 0.34 -7.19
N LEU A 211 -17.00 0.33 -5.89
CA LEU A 211 -16.24 -0.75 -5.26
C LEU A 211 -16.95 -2.11 -5.41
N VAL A 212 -18.27 -2.14 -5.24
CA VAL A 212 -19.09 -3.36 -5.41
C VAL A 212 -19.06 -3.83 -6.87
N CYS A 213 -19.24 -2.92 -7.84
CA CYS A 213 -19.18 -3.26 -9.26
C CYS A 213 -17.81 -3.84 -9.66
N LEU A 214 -16.73 -3.19 -9.23
CA LEU A 214 -15.36 -3.66 -9.49
C LEU A 214 -15.08 -5.02 -8.84
N SER A 215 -15.54 -5.22 -7.61
CA SER A 215 -15.34 -6.49 -6.88
C SER A 215 -16.12 -7.65 -7.47
N ALA A 216 -17.24 -7.38 -8.15
CA ALA A 216 -18.07 -8.38 -8.82
C ALA A 216 -17.58 -8.70 -10.25
N GLY A 217 -16.53 -8.03 -10.74
CA GLY A 217 -16.08 -8.14 -12.14
C GLY A 217 -17.11 -7.61 -13.15
N GLY A 218 -18.04 -6.76 -12.70
CA GLY A 218 -19.08 -6.18 -13.54
C GLY A 218 -18.63 -4.89 -14.22
N GLU A 219 -19.26 -4.55 -15.34
CA GLU A 219 -19.10 -3.25 -15.98
C GLU A 219 -19.60 -2.13 -15.07
N LEU A 220 -18.89 -0.99 -15.06
CA LEU A 220 -19.31 0.18 -14.29
C LEU A 220 -20.62 0.75 -14.88
N PRO A 221 -21.57 1.18 -14.04
CA PRO A 221 -22.78 1.85 -14.48
C PRO A 221 -22.48 3.07 -15.36
N ALA A 222 -23.23 3.25 -16.45
CA ALA A 222 -23.01 4.30 -17.43
C ALA A 222 -23.10 5.73 -16.84
N ASP A 223 -23.94 5.92 -15.84
CA ASP A 223 -24.09 7.14 -15.07
C ASP A 223 -22.83 7.51 -14.26
N ILE A 224 -22.09 6.50 -13.77
CA ILE A 224 -20.81 6.72 -13.07
C ILE A 224 -19.72 7.10 -14.07
N LEU A 225 -19.68 6.45 -15.25
CA LEU A 225 -18.72 6.77 -16.30
C LEU A 225 -18.90 8.21 -16.80
N VAL A 226 -20.15 8.65 -17.01
CA VAL A 226 -20.46 10.03 -17.41
C VAL A 226 -20.06 11.03 -16.31
N ALA A 227 -20.29 10.71 -15.04
CA ALA A 227 -19.86 11.57 -13.93
C ALA A 227 -18.32 11.69 -13.85
N ALA A 228 -17.60 10.59 -14.10
CA ALA A 228 -16.14 10.61 -14.15
C ALA A 228 -15.61 11.47 -15.32
N ASP A 229 -16.20 11.36 -16.51
CA ASP A 229 -15.83 12.16 -17.69
C ASP A 229 -16.07 13.67 -17.47
N VAL A 230 -17.18 14.03 -16.82
CA VAL A 230 -17.48 15.43 -16.48
C VAL A 230 -16.49 15.99 -15.46
N LEU A 231 -16.05 15.18 -14.50
CA LEU A 231 -15.03 15.57 -13.53
C LEU A 231 -13.64 15.68 -14.16
N ALA A 232 -13.31 14.83 -15.14
CA ALA A 232 -12.04 14.88 -15.88
C ALA A 232 -11.97 16.06 -16.87
N SER A 233 -13.11 16.61 -17.28
CA SER A 233 -13.21 17.69 -18.26
C SER A 233 -13.20 19.10 -17.64
N ASN A 234 -13.12 19.22 -16.31
CA ASN A 234 -13.05 20.48 -15.56
C ASN A 234 -11.68 20.65 -14.89
#